data_AF-A0A3M2B0S5-F1
#
_entry.id   AF-A0A3M2B0S5-F1
#
_cell.length_a   1.000
_cell.length_b   1.000
_cell.length_c   1.000
_cell.angle_alpha   90.00
_cell.angle_beta   90.00
_cell.angle_gamma   90.00
#
_symmetry.space_group_name_H-M   'P 1'
#
loop_
_entity.id
_entity.type
_entity.pdbx_description
1 polymer ?
#
loop_
_entity_poly.entity_id
_entity_poly.type
_entity_poly.pdbx_seq_one_letter_code
_entity_poly.pdbx_strand_id
1 'polypeptide(L)'
;PYPTSDPPNTFLRGNQGPHTLFVPRAGVWRLATDPDSQNEVFTVQCGVLDESLDSQRRFNCYVGLQVEPPGAWVCGALPGTDLNLDYFLEHNGQTYEAYQLQGGVPATFALQLGGDAAGILVQGTITINGYMGSYAGKQATIKVKQGTTINTYTATLAANGSYAIRVDETGNAEVLAQLTPGLAKKVSLNLSGTVNQNFTLTNGDVNGDNVVDDADLLQVLFHFGGSDAASDVNGDNVVDDADLLIVLFNFGSVGDSF
;
A
#
# COMPACT_ATOMS: atom_id res chain seq x y z
N PRO A 1 -12.74 17.85 -27.44
CA PRO A 1 -11.58 18.00 -28.35
C PRO A 1 -10.56 18.98 -27.77
N TYR A 2 -9.47 18.45 -27.21
CA TYR A 2 -8.33 19.23 -26.75
C TYR A 2 -7.74 20.04 -27.93
N PRO A 3 -7.34 21.31 -27.74
CA PRO A 3 -6.69 22.05 -28.81
C PRO A 3 -5.30 21.46 -29.11
N THR A 4 -5.06 21.21 -30.40
CA THR A 4 -3.92 20.53 -31.01
C THR A 4 -2.94 21.52 -31.67
N SER A 5 -2.52 22.59 -30.99
CA SER A 5 -1.52 23.48 -31.61
C SER A 5 -0.61 24.17 -30.60
N ASP A 6 0.68 23.94 -30.83
CA ASP A 6 1.94 24.41 -30.26
C ASP A 6 2.13 24.29 -28.74
N PRO A 7 3.26 23.71 -28.29
CA PRO A 7 3.60 23.72 -26.87
C PRO A 7 3.68 25.17 -26.41
N PRO A 8 2.96 25.57 -25.34
CA PRO A 8 3.11 26.90 -24.79
C PRO A 8 4.58 27.08 -24.35
N ASN A 9 5.17 28.21 -24.75
CA ASN A 9 6.56 28.57 -24.52
C ASN A 9 7.11 28.05 -23.19
N THR A 10 8.02 27.09 -23.25
CA THR A 10 8.73 26.54 -22.08
C THR A 10 9.68 27.62 -21.54
N PHE A 11 9.47 28.05 -20.31
CA PHE A 11 10.40 28.96 -19.64
C PHE A 11 11.41 28.15 -18.84
N LEU A 12 12.66 28.08 -19.31
CA LEU A 12 13.76 27.40 -18.63
C LEU A 12 14.46 28.41 -17.72
N ARG A 13 14.27 28.32 -16.39
CA ARG A 13 15.08 29.08 -15.42
C ARG A 13 15.35 28.26 -14.16
N GLY A 14 16.52 28.52 -13.58
CA GLY A 14 17.08 27.81 -12.43
C GLY A 14 16.17 27.81 -11.19
N ASN A 15 16.30 26.73 -10.42
CA ASN A 15 15.34 26.21 -9.46
C ASN A 15 15.37 26.89 -8.07
N GLN A 16 15.49 28.23 -8.00
CA GLN A 16 15.51 28.94 -6.71
C GLN A 16 14.78 30.29 -6.73
N GLY A 17 13.86 30.46 -5.77
CA GLY A 17 13.14 31.71 -5.45
C GLY A 17 11.63 31.66 -5.73
N PRO A 18 10.81 32.55 -5.13
CA PRO A 18 9.40 32.67 -5.50
C PRO A 18 9.28 33.07 -6.98
N HIS A 19 8.47 32.33 -7.73
CA HIS A 19 8.30 32.52 -9.16
C HIS A 19 6.99 33.26 -9.46
N THR A 20 7.06 34.33 -10.25
CA THR A 20 5.88 35.05 -10.75
C THR A 20 5.65 34.69 -12.23
N LEU A 21 4.50 34.11 -12.54
CA LEU A 21 4.09 33.78 -13.91
C LEU A 21 3.11 34.85 -14.42
N PHE A 22 3.49 35.57 -15.49
CA PHE A 22 2.60 36.52 -16.15
C PHE A 22 1.79 35.82 -17.26
N VAL A 23 0.46 35.79 -17.12
CA VAL A 23 -0.45 35.10 -18.05
C VAL A 23 -1.28 36.12 -18.83
N PRO A 24 -0.86 36.54 -20.03
CA PRO A 24 -1.51 37.65 -20.76
C PRO A 24 -2.79 37.24 -21.51
N ARG A 25 -3.09 35.93 -21.60
CA ARG A 25 -4.27 35.39 -22.31
C ARG A 25 -4.69 34.03 -21.77
N ALA A 26 -5.97 33.68 -21.94
CA ALA A 26 -6.49 32.35 -21.64
C ALA A 26 -5.71 31.26 -22.40
N GLY A 27 -5.46 30.14 -21.73
CA GLY A 27 -4.68 29.03 -22.27
C GLY A 27 -4.23 28.07 -21.17
N VAL A 28 -3.55 26.99 -21.56
CA VAL A 28 -2.85 26.08 -20.64
C VAL A 28 -1.39 26.53 -20.59
N TRP A 29 -0.86 26.69 -19.38
CA TRP A 29 0.50 27.16 -19.16
C TRP A 29 1.24 26.17 -18.26
N ARG A 30 2.50 25.90 -18.58
CA ARG A 30 3.34 24.91 -17.90
C ARG A 30 4.62 25.58 -17.45
N LEU A 31 5.03 25.37 -16.20
CA LEU A 31 6.37 25.69 -15.74
C LEU A 31 7.15 24.39 -15.64
N ALA A 32 8.23 24.26 -16.41
CA ALA A 32 9.10 23.09 -16.41
C ALA A 32 10.51 23.52 -15.99
N THR A 33 11.19 22.66 -15.25
CA THR A 33 12.63 22.79 -15.00
C THR A 33 13.41 22.00 -16.05
N ASP A 34 14.57 22.49 -16.48
CA ASP A 34 15.45 21.85 -17.49
C ASP A 34 15.71 20.35 -17.21
N PRO A 35 16.03 19.52 -18.22
CA PRO A 35 15.32 19.19 -19.46
C PRO A 35 14.80 17.74 -19.35
N ASP A 36 13.54 17.50 -18.97
CA ASP A 36 12.99 16.14 -18.91
C ASP A 36 11.60 16.04 -19.54
N SER A 37 11.39 14.92 -20.22
CA SER A 37 10.22 14.57 -21.03
C SER A 37 8.96 14.25 -20.24
N GLN A 38 8.98 14.15 -18.89
CA GLN A 38 7.78 13.90 -18.07
C GLN A 38 7.66 14.69 -16.74
N ASN A 39 8.52 15.67 -16.44
CA ASN A 39 8.49 16.35 -15.13
C ASN A 39 7.54 17.57 -15.09
N GLU A 40 6.24 17.31 -15.03
CA GLU A 40 5.21 18.33 -14.77
C GLU A 40 5.04 18.53 -13.24
N VAL A 41 5.70 19.54 -12.66
CA VAL A 41 5.57 19.80 -11.20
C VAL A 41 4.24 20.46 -10.85
N PHE A 42 3.71 21.30 -11.74
CA PHE A 42 2.34 21.80 -11.66
C PHE A 42 1.81 22.24 -13.03
N THR A 43 0.50 22.11 -13.23
CA THR A 43 -0.20 22.63 -14.42
C THR A 43 -1.10 23.78 -14.02
N VAL A 44 -1.05 24.89 -14.76
CA VAL A 44 -2.03 25.98 -14.60
C VAL A 44 -2.93 26.02 -15.84
N GLN A 45 -4.22 25.78 -15.65
CA GLN A 45 -5.21 25.93 -16.72
C GLN A 45 -6.05 27.17 -16.46
N CYS A 46 -6.15 28.05 -17.46
CA CYS A 46 -6.98 29.26 -17.38
C CYS A 46 -8.19 29.16 -18.32
N GLY A 47 -9.40 29.27 -17.78
CA GLY A 47 -10.66 29.31 -18.54
C GLY A 47 -11.27 30.72 -18.54
N VAL A 48 -11.99 31.07 -19.61
CA VAL A 48 -12.78 32.32 -19.67
C VAL A 48 -14.07 32.10 -18.87
N LEU A 49 -14.35 32.97 -17.89
CA LEU A 49 -15.67 33.04 -17.26
C LEU A 49 -16.68 33.59 -18.29
N ASP A 50 -17.91 33.06 -18.28
CA ASP A 50 -19.02 33.64 -19.04
C ASP A 50 -19.05 35.16 -18.82
N GLU A 51 -19.02 35.94 -19.91
CA GLU A 51 -18.96 37.42 -19.84
C GLU A 51 -20.16 38.02 -19.09
N SER A 52 -21.26 37.27 -18.93
CA SER A 52 -22.41 37.67 -18.11
C SER A 52 -22.16 37.60 -16.60
N LEU A 53 -21.12 36.89 -16.15
CA LEU A 53 -20.78 36.68 -14.74
C LEU A 53 -19.61 37.55 -14.26
N ASP A 54 -18.78 38.08 -15.16
CA ASP A 54 -17.70 39.00 -14.80
C ASP A 54 -17.37 40.02 -15.91
N SER A 55 -17.78 41.27 -15.69
CA SER A 55 -17.55 42.39 -16.61
C SER A 55 -16.08 42.83 -16.70
N GLN A 56 -15.22 42.32 -15.82
CA GLN A 56 -13.78 42.61 -15.80
C GLN A 56 -12.94 41.61 -16.61
N ARG A 57 -13.58 40.61 -17.24
CA ARG A 57 -12.92 39.59 -18.08
C ARG A 57 -11.80 38.83 -17.37
N ARG A 58 -11.99 38.46 -16.10
CA ARG A 58 -11.01 37.67 -15.36
C ARG A 58 -11.06 36.21 -15.78
N PHE A 59 -9.96 35.50 -15.56
CA PHE A 59 -9.82 34.08 -15.90
C PHE A 59 -9.97 33.21 -14.64
N ASN A 60 -10.62 32.05 -14.77
CA ASN A 60 -10.56 30.99 -13.77
C ASN A 60 -9.21 30.29 -13.88
N CYS A 61 -8.42 30.24 -12.81
CA CYS A 61 -7.16 29.51 -12.77
C CYS A 61 -7.33 28.19 -11.99
N TYR A 62 -6.92 27.09 -12.60
CA TYR A 62 -6.82 25.78 -11.94
C TYR A 62 -5.35 25.47 -11.72
N VAL A 63 -4.98 25.02 -10.52
CA VAL A 63 -3.62 24.57 -10.19
C VAL A 63 -3.66 23.08 -9.88
N GLY A 64 -3.04 22.26 -10.72
CA GLY A 64 -2.82 20.83 -10.44
C GLY A 64 -1.41 20.62 -9.91
N LEU A 65 -1.27 19.86 -8.82
CA LEU A 65 0.03 19.44 -8.26
C LEU A 65 0.19 17.94 -8.48
N GLN A 66 1.29 17.51 -9.09
CA GLN A 66 1.63 16.09 -9.19
C GLN A 66 2.39 15.68 -7.92
N VAL A 67 1.75 14.86 -7.09
CA VAL A 67 2.40 14.16 -5.98
C VAL A 67 2.73 12.73 -6.39
N GLU A 68 3.82 12.17 -5.84
CA GLU A 68 4.29 10.82 -6.18
C GLU A 68 3.17 9.76 -6.09
N PRO A 69 3.19 8.70 -6.91
CA PRO A 69 2.13 7.69 -6.87
C PRO A 69 2.01 7.04 -5.48
N PRO A 70 0.81 6.93 -4.89
CA PRO A 70 -0.52 7.23 -5.46
C PRO A 70 -1.03 8.64 -5.11
N GLY A 71 -0.90 9.59 -6.04
CA GLY A 71 -1.35 10.97 -5.87
C GLY A 71 -2.79 11.24 -6.34
N ALA A 72 -3.57 11.97 -5.55
CA ALA A 72 -4.90 12.46 -5.93
C ALA A 72 -4.83 13.85 -6.57
N TRP A 73 -5.67 14.10 -7.57
CA TRP A 73 -5.87 15.42 -8.18
C TRP A 73 -6.79 16.25 -7.28
N VAL A 74 -6.32 17.41 -6.80
CA VAL A 74 -7.20 18.39 -6.18
C VAL A 74 -7.70 19.33 -7.26
N CYS A 75 -8.99 19.28 -7.55
CA CYS A 75 -9.68 20.33 -8.30
C CYS A 75 -10.97 20.70 -7.54
N GLY A 76 -11.26 22.00 -7.46
CA GLY A 76 -12.51 22.50 -6.91
C GLY A 76 -13.06 23.58 -7.83
N ALA A 77 -14.36 23.50 -8.13
CA ALA A 77 -15.09 24.65 -8.66
C ALA A 77 -15.49 25.56 -7.49
N LEU A 78 -15.35 26.87 -7.65
CA LEU A 78 -15.92 27.84 -6.71
C LEU A 78 -17.38 28.09 -7.07
N PRO A 79 -18.37 27.87 -6.17
CA PRO A 79 -19.65 28.54 -6.27
C PRO A 79 -19.56 29.88 -5.53
N GLY A 80 -19.76 30.98 -6.24
CA GLY A 80 -19.97 32.31 -5.65
C GLY A 80 -18.90 33.34 -5.97
N THR A 81 -19.29 34.61 -5.80
CA THR A 81 -18.61 35.84 -6.22
C THR A 81 -17.33 36.20 -5.46
N ASP A 82 -16.68 35.22 -4.82
CA ASP A 82 -15.45 35.47 -4.05
C ASP A 82 -14.22 35.06 -4.86
N LEU A 83 -13.34 36.03 -5.12
CA LEU A 83 -12.35 35.99 -6.21
C LEU A 83 -10.90 35.94 -5.74
N ASN A 84 -10.64 35.71 -4.45
CA ASN A 84 -9.29 35.68 -3.89
C ASN A 84 -9.10 34.49 -2.93
N LEU A 85 -8.55 33.38 -3.42
CA LEU A 85 -8.03 32.31 -2.57
C LEU A 85 -6.67 31.85 -3.11
N ASP A 86 -5.61 32.39 -2.50
CA ASP A 86 -4.25 31.86 -2.60
C ASP A 86 -3.98 31.01 -1.36
N TYR A 87 -3.59 29.75 -1.55
CA TYR A 87 -3.17 28.85 -0.46
C TYR A 87 -1.70 28.47 -0.63
N PHE A 88 -0.93 28.52 0.46
CA PHE A 88 0.38 27.89 0.57
C PHE A 88 0.26 26.64 1.45
N LEU A 89 0.91 25.55 1.07
CA LEU A 89 1.03 24.32 1.88
C LEU A 89 2.51 24.15 2.25
N GLU A 90 2.83 24.15 3.54
CA GLU A 90 4.18 23.86 4.04
C GLU A 90 4.15 22.56 4.86
N HIS A 91 5.05 21.62 4.55
CA HIS A 91 5.22 20.36 5.28
C HIS A 91 6.40 20.50 6.24
N ASN A 92 6.13 20.53 7.55
CA ASN A 92 7.15 20.72 8.59
C ASN A 92 7.72 19.40 9.16
N GLY A 93 7.38 18.25 8.57
CA GLY A 93 7.84 16.93 9.02
C GLY A 93 6.94 16.20 10.02
N GLN A 94 5.85 16.83 10.48
CA GLN A 94 4.85 16.19 11.36
C GLN A 94 3.40 16.46 10.89
N THR A 95 3.12 17.63 10.31
CA THR A 95 1.80 18.04 9.80
C THR A 95 1.94 18.96 8.57
N TYR A 96 0.85 19.13 7.83
CA TYR A 96 0.72 20.19 6.83
C TYR A 96 0.10 21.42 7.47
N GLU A 97 0.74 22.58 7.35
CA GLU A 97 0.18 23.88 7.74
C GLU A 97 -0.04 24.73 6.49
N ALA A 98 -1.10 25.55 6.49
CA ALA A 98 -1.42 26.44 5.38
C ALA A 98 -1.62 27.89 5.85
N TYR A 99 -1.19 28.83 5.00
CA TYR A 99 -1.29 30.26 5.26
C TYR A 99 -2.01 30.94 4.09
N GLN A 100 -2.92 31.88 4.38
CA GLN A 100 -3.54 32.76 3.40
C GLN A 100 -2.97 34.17 3.52
N LEU A 101 -2.72 34.84 2.39
CA LEU A 101 -2.42 36.27 2.35
C LEU A 101 -3.68 37.04 1.89
N GLN A 102 -4.38 37.65 2.87
CA GLN A 102 -4.69 39.09 2.94
C GLN A 102 -6.10 39.41 3.49
N GLY A 103 -6.15 40.23 4.55
CA GLY A 103 -7.36 40.67 5.26
C GLY A 103 -7.12 41.02 6.74
N GLY A 104 -5.96 40.65 7.29
CA GLY A 104 -5.52 41.06 8.64
C GLY A 104 -6.20 40.31 9.80
N VAL A 105 -7.11 39.38 9.52
CA VAL A 105 -7.72 38.51 10.54
C VAL A 105 -7.49 37.05 10.13
N PRO A 106 -6.77 36.24 10.93
CA PRO A 106 -6.58 34.82 10.66
C PRO A 106 -7.92 34.07 10.75
N ALA A 107 -8.26 33.31 9.72
CA ALA A 107 -9.32 32.30 9.77
C ALA A 107 -8.70 30.93 9.48
N THR A 108 -9.00 29.95 10.34
CA THR A 108 -8.50 28.58 10.20
C THR A 108 -9.51 27.77 9.39
N PHE A 109 -9.07 27.15 8.30
CA PHE A 109 -9.78 26.00 7.73
C PHE A 109 -8.78 24.85 7.60
N ALA A 110 -9.27 23.61 7.77
CA ALA A 110 -8.46 22.42 7.69
C ALA A 110 -8.73 21.68 6.37
N LEU A 111 -7.68 21.41 5.60
CA LEU A 111 -7.69 20.45 4.50
C LEU A 111 -6.86 19.23 4.92
N GLN A 112 -7.50 18.09 5.13
CA GLN A 112 -6.82 16.83 5.42
C GLN A 112 -6.57 16.09 4.11
N LEU A 113 -5.31 16.09 3.65
CA LEU A 113 -4.85 15.23 2.57
C LEU A 113 -4.36 13.91 3.20
N GLY A 114 -5.15 12.86 3.05
CA GLY A 114 -4.78 11.51 3.49
C GLY A 114 -3.95 10.82 2.42
N GLY A 115 -2.68 10.55 2.73
CA GLY A 115 -1.95 9.41 2.16
C GLY A 115 -1.70 8.43 3.30
N ASP A 116 -1.80 7.13 3.04
CA ASP A 116 -1.49 6.13 4.06
C ASP A 116 -0.05 6.35 4.52
N ALA A 117 0.13 6.76 5.78
CA ALA A 117 1.42 6.69 6.41
C ALA A 117 1.90 5.25 6.25
N ALA A 118 2.98 5.04 5.50
CA ALA A 118 3.38 3.71 5.06
C ALA A 118 3.31 2.74 6.25
N GLY A 119 2.38 1.78 6.21
CA GLY A 119 2.05 0.92 7.34
C GLY A 119 3.28 0.24 7.95
N ILE A 120 3.17 -0.24 9.19
CA ILE A 120 4.25 -0.90 9.92
C ILE A 120 4.77 -2.08 9.09
N LEU A 121 6.08 -2.10 8.84
CA LEU A 121 6.70 -3.17 8.07
C LEU A 121 6.92 -4.38 8.97
N VAL A 122 6.21 -5.47 8.73
CA VAL A 122 6.45 -6.76 9.39
C VAL A 122 7.15 -7.68 8.40
N GLN A 123 8.34 -8.15 8.76
CA GLN A 123 9.17 -8.97 7.88
C GLN A 123 9.87 -10.08 8.67
N GLY A 124 10.37 -11.09 7.98
CA GLY A 124 11.11 -12.19 8.59
C GLY A 124 11.06 -13.42 7.71
N THR A 125 11.01 -14.61 8.31
CA THR A 125 10.78 -15.87 7.60
C THR A 125 9.53 -16.58 8.11
N ILE A 126 8.85 -17.31 7.22
CA ILE A 126 7.83 -18.30 7.56
C ILE A 126 8.35 -19.63 7.03
N THR A 127 8.62 -20.56 7.94
CA THR A 127 9.07 -21.91 7.61
C THR A 127 8.16 -22.95 8.25
N ILE A 128 8.15 -24.15 7.67
CA ILE A 128 7.40 -25.31 8.15
C ILE A 128 8.43 -26.36 8.56
N ASN A 129 8.30 -26.93 9.76
CA ASN A 129 9.23 -27.93 10.27
C ASN A 129 9.32 -29.15 9.34
N GLY A 130 10.53 -29.49 8.91
CA GLY A 130 10.77 -30.65 8.03
C GLY A 130 10.41 -30.44 6.56
N TYR A 131 9.96 -29.25 6.15
CA TYR A 131 9.72 -28.95 4.75
C TYR A 131 11.04 -28.63 4.03
N MET A 132 11.32 -29.35 2.95
CA MET A 132 12.54 -29.31 2.15
C MET A 132 12.34 -28.60 0.80
N GLY A 133 11.09 -28.42 0.37
CA GLY A 133 10.74 -27.75 -0.88
C GLY A 133 11.01 -26.25 -0.88
N SER A 134 10.85 -25.63 -2.04
CA SER A 134 10.91 -24.17 -2.19
C SER A 134 9.63 -23.50 -1.66
N TYR A 135 9.78 -22.36 -1.00
CA TYR A 135 8.65 -21.49 -0.63
C TYR A 135 8.31 -20.45 -1.70
N ALA A 136 9.07 -20.37 -2.80
CA ALA A 136 8.96 -19.30 -3.78
C ALA A 136 7.54 -19.18 -4.33
N GLY A 137 6.93 -18.00 -4.16
CA GLY A 137 5.59 -17.70 -4.68
C GLY A 137 4.44 -18.27 -3.86
N LYS A 138 4.70 -19.05 -2.80
CA LYS A 138 3.65 -19.47 -1.87
C LYS A 138 3.06 -18.24 -1.17
N GLN A 139 1.75 -18.27 -0.94
CA GLN A 139 1.02 -17.19 -0.27
C GLN A 139 0.70 -17.62 1.16
N ALA A 140 1.31 -16.98 2.14
CA ALA A 140 0.95 -17.13 3.54
C ALA A 140 -0.15 -16.13 3.92
N THR A 141 -1.07 -16.55 4.77
CA THR A 141 -2.08 -15.67 5.36
C THR A 141 -1.56 -15.15 6.70
N ILE A 142 -1.54 -13.83 6.86
CA ILE A 142 -1.18 -13.16 8.12
C ILE A 142 -2.42 -12.45 8.66
N LYS A 143 -2.88 -12.84 9.84
CA LYS A 143 -4.00 -12.17 10.52
C LYS A 143 -3.47 -11.36 11.70
N VAL A 144 -3.88 -10.11 11.82
CA VAL A 144 -3.49 -9.22 12.92
C VAL A 144 -4.74 -8.89 13.72
N LYS A 145 -4.72 -9.24 15.01
CA LYS A 145 -5.79 -8.94 15.96
C LYS A 145 -5.35 -7.83 16.89
N GLN A 146 -6.11 -6.73 16.89
CA GLN A 146 -5.95 -5.60 17.80
C GLN A 146 -7.28 -5.24 18.44
N GLY A 147 -7.39 -5.43 19.76
CA GLY A 147 -8.66 -5.32 20.46
C GLY A 147 -9.65 -6.39 19.95
N THR A 148 -10.76 -5.94 19.37
CA THR A 148 -11.79 -6.81 18.77
C THR A 148 -11.67 -6.96 17.26
N THR A 149 -10.81 -6.16 16.62
CA THR A 149 -10.67 -6.16 15.15
C THR A 149 -9.63 -7.18 14.74
N ILE A 150 -9.93 -7.94 13.69
CA ILE A 150 -8.99 -8.86 13.03
C ILE A 150 -8.91 -8.45 11.57
N ASN A 151 -7.74 -7.97 11.13
CA ASN A 151 -7.46 -7.74 9.72
C ASN A 151 -6.64 -8.89 9.14
N THR A 152 -6.78 -9.12 7.85
CA THR A 152 -6.10 -10.22 7.13
C THR A 152 -5.25 -9.64 6.01
N TYR A 153 -4.00 -10.09 5.95
CA TYR A 153 -2.99 -9.71 4.99
C TYR A 153 -2.47 -10.97 4.28
N THR A 154 -1.99 -10.81 3.05
CA THR A 154 -1.37 -11.89 2.28
C THR A 154 0.11 -11.58 2.09
N ALA A 155 0.96 -12.55 2.39
CA ALA A 155 2.41 -12.45 2.21
C ALA A 155 2.88 -13.43 1.13
N THR A 156 3.52 -12.93 0.08
CA THR A 156 4.18 -13.77 -0.93
C THR A 156 5.60 -14.10 -0.47
N LEU A 157 5.92 -15.39 -0.39
CA LEU A 157 7.20 -15.85 0.13
C LEU A 157 8.28 -15.92 -0.95
N ALA A 158 9.51 -15.56 -0.57
CA ALA A 158 10.71 -15.90 -1.33
C ALA A 158 11.05 -17.40 -1.17
N ALA A 159 12.00 -17.91 -1.97
CA ALA A 159 12.38 -19.32 -1.96
C ALA A 159 12.79 -19.87 -0.58
N ASN A 160 13.40 -19.02 0.26
CA ASN A 160 13.84 -19.33 1.62
C ASN A 160 12.77 -19.08 2.69
N GLY A 161 11.53 -18.78 2.31
CA GLY A 161 10.45 -18.44 3.24
C GLY A 161 10.45 -16.99 3.72
N SER A 162 11.35 -16.13 3.21
CA SER A 162 11.33 -14.71 3.58
C SER A 162 10.05 -14.02 3.13
N TYR A 163 9.50 -13.16 3.99
CA TYR A 163 8.30 -12.38 3.74
C TYR A 163 8.45 -10.94 4.22
N ALA A 164 7.65 -10.05 3.63
CA ALA A 164 7.50 -8.67 4.07
C ALA A 164 6.08 -8.18 3.73
N ILE A 165 5.37 -7.65 4.72
CA ILE A 165 4.05 -7.03 4.56
C ILE A 165 4.01 -5.69 5.30
N ARG A 166 3.13 -4.80 4.85
CA ARG A 166 2.77 -3.59 5.59
C ARG A 166 1.41 -3.81 6.24
N VAL A 167 1.32 -3.46 7.52
CA VAL A 167 0.11 -3.56 8.32
C VAL A 167 -0.27 -2.18 8.86
N ASP A 168 -1.56 -1.94 9.06
CA ASP A 168 -2.06 -0.62 9.46
C ASP A 168 -2.15 -0.50 10.99
N GLU A 169 -2.13 -1.62 11.70
CA GLU A 169 -2.13 -1.66 13.16
C GLU A 169 -0.81 -1.15 13.74
N THR A 170 -0.93 -0.50 14.90
CA THR A 170 0.22 0.05 15.63
C THR A 170 0.15 -0.32 17.11
N GLY A 171 1.31 -0.47 17.77
CA GLY A 171 1.37 -0.89 19.18
C GLY A 171 1.10 -2.38 19.38
N ASN A 172 0.61 -2.76 20.56
CA ASN A 172 0.45 -4.18 20.89
C ASN A 172 -0.66 -4.85 20.06
N ALA A 173 -0.34 -5.98 19.44
CA ALA A 173 -1.26 -6.82 18.67
C ALA A 173 -0.90 -8.30 18.79
N GLU A 174 -1.87 -9.18 18.58
CA GLU A 174 -1.61 -10.60 18.32
C GLU A 174 -1.53 -10.82 16.80
N VAL A 175 -0.47 -11.46 16.31
CA VAL A 175 -0.26 -11.75 14.89
C VAL A 175 -0.22 -13.26 14.70
N LEU A 176 -0.99 -13.76 13.76
CA LEU A 176 -1.13 -15.18 13.44
C LEU A 176 -0.74 -15.42 11.98
N ALA A 177 0.21 -16.32 11.75
CA ALA A 177 0.64 -16.74 10.43
C ALA A 177 0.08 -18.13 10.08
N GLN A 178 -0.42 -18.30 8.86
CA GLN A 178 -0.92 -19.57 8.32
C GLN A 178 -0.29 -19.85 6.95
N LEU A 179 0.17 -21.08 6.74
CA LEU A 179 0.71 -21.54 5.47
C LEU A 179 0.66 -23.06 5.42
N THR A 180 -0.20 -23.62 4.58
CA THR A 180 -0.30 -25.07 4.32
C THR A 180 1.02 -25.64 3.78
N PRO A 181 1.46 -26.84 4.21
CA PRO A 181 0.81 -27.77 5.13
C PRO A 181 1.09 -27.53 6.64
N GLY A 182 1.39 -26.30 7.04
CA GLY A 182 1.71 -25.93 8.41
C GLY A 182 0.52 -25.40 9.21
N LEU A 183 0.37 -25.90 10.44
CA LEU A 183 -0.54 -25.38 11.46
C LEU A 183 -0.25 -23.91 11.77
N ALA A 184 -1.32 -23.13 11.93
CA ALA A 184 -1.22 -21.71 12.24
C ALA A 184 -0.45 -21.46 13.54
N LYS A 185 0.30 -20.35 13.56
CA LYS A 185 1.07 -19.93 14.73
C LYS A 185 0.84 -18.48 15.06
N LYS A 186 0.55 -18.21 16.32
CA LYS A 186 0.26 -16.89 16.88
C LYS A 186 1.39 -16.40 17.78
N VAL A 187 1.66 -15.10 17.70
CA VAL A 187 2.65 -14.39 18.51
C VAL A 187 2.12 -13.01 18.92
N SER A 188 2.49 -12.53 20.09
CA SER A 188 2.19 -11.15 20.49
C SER A 188 3.35 -10.23 20.11
N LEU A 189 3.07 -9.18 19.33
CA LEU A 189 4.06 -8.22 18.84
C LEU A 189 3.72 -6.80 19.27
N ASN A 190 4.75 -5.95 19.34
CA ASN A 190 4.59 -4.50 19.37
C ASN A 190 4.88 -3.95 17.97
N LEU A 191 3.85 -3.51 17.27
CA LEU A 191 3.89 -3.03 15.89
C LEU A 191 4.33 -1.57 15.85
N SER A 192 5.63 -1.34 15.63
CA SER A 192 6.20 -0.01 15.45
C SER A 192 7.40 -0.05 14.50
N GLY A 193 7.50 0.95 13.61
CA GLY A 193 8.55 1.01 12.59
C GLY A 193 8.65 -0.26 11.74
N THR A 194 9.76 -0.99 11.90
CA THR A 194 10.00 -2.29 11.27
C THR A 194 10.08 -3.38 12.35
N VAL A 195 9.25 -4.40 12.22
CA VAL A 195 9.21 -5.57 13.10
C VAL A 195 9.77 -6.78 12.37
N ASN A 196 10.81 -7.39 12.96
CA ASN A 196 11.37 -8.65 12.46
C ASN A 196 10.78 -9.82 13.24
N GLN A 197 9.95 -10.64 12.61
CA GLN A 197 9.29 -11.79 13.22
C GLN A 197 9.43 -13.04 12.35
N ASN A 198 10.02 -14.09 12.91
CA ASN A 198 10.09 -15.40 12.26
C ASN A 198 8.99 -16.33 12.78
N PHE A 199 8.32 -17.03 11.88
CA PHE A 199 7.36 -18.07 12.19
C PHE A 199 7.93 -19.43 11.80
N THR A 200 7.76 -20.40 12.68
CA THR A 200 8.08 -21.81 12.42
C THR A 200 6.85 -22.62 12.76
N LEU A 201 6.18 -23.11 11.71
CA LEU A 201 4.91 -23.82 11.76
C LEU A 201 5.14 -25.32 11.94
N THR A 202 4.21 -25.96 12.64
CA THR A 202 4.17 -27.43 12.77
C THR A 202 3.55 -28.01 11.50
N ASN A 203 4.19 -29.00 10.89
CA ASN A 203 3.74 -29.59 9.64
C ASN A 203 2.61 -30.62 9.86
N GLY A 204 1.91 -31.01 8.79
CA GLY A 204 0.95 -32.12 8.78
C GLY A 204 -0.51 -31.71 8.57
N ASP A 205 -0.84 -30.42 8.52
CA ASP A 205 -2.19 -29.92 8.20
C ASP A 205 -2.29 -29.75 6.67
N VAL A 206 -2.59 -30.87 6.01
CA VAL A 206 -2.53 -31.03 4.56
C VAL A 206 -3.74 -30.37 3.89
N ASN A 207 -4.90 -30.42 4.55
CA ASN A 207 -6.14 -29.85 4.03
C ASN A 207 -6.33 -28.36 4.38
N GLY A 208 -5.54 -27.82 5.32
CA GLY A 208 -5.53 -26.42 5.72
C GLY A 208 -6.63 -26.01 6.70
N ASP A 209 -7.24 -26.96 7.43
CA ASP A 209 -8.31 -26.70 8.39
C ASP A 209 -7.80 -26.37 9.81
N ASN A 210 -6.47 -26.29 9.98
CA ASN A 210 -5.77 -25.95 11.22
C ASN A 210 -5.80 -27.06 12.29
N VAL A 211 -6.08 -28.30 11.88
CA VAL A 211 -5.95 -29.52 12.68
C VAL A 211 -5.11 -30.52 11.88
N VAL A 212 -4.41 -31.43 12.57
CA VAL A 212 -3.80 -32.60 11.93
C VAL A 212 -4.61 -33.82 12.32
N ASP A 213 -5.44 -34.34 11.41
CA ASP A 213 -6.33 -35.47 11.70
C ASP A 213 -6.38 -36.54 10.57
N ASP A 214 -7.41 -37.38 10.62
CA ASP A 214 -7.57 -38.46 9.66
C ASP A 214 -7.92 -37.97 8.25
N ALA A 215 -8.46 -36.76 8.08
CA ALA A 215 -8.67 -36.16 6.77
C ALA A 215 -7.33 -35.86 6.08
N ASP A 216 -6.36 -35.31 6.81
CA ASP A 216 -5.00 -35.08 6.31
C ASP A 216 -4.31 -36.39 5.94
N LEU A 217 -4.42 -37.37 6.83
CA LEU A 217 -3.88 -38.71 6.63
C LEU A 217 -4.45 -39.37 5.38
N LEU A 218 -5.77 -39.32 5.20
CA LEU A 218 -6.43 -39.90 4.04
C LEU A 218 -6.05 -39.15 2.75
N GLN A 219 -5.87 -37.84 2.79
CA GLN A 219 -5.43 -37.07 1.63
C GLN A 219 -4.04 -37.51 1.14
N VAL A 220 -3.08 -37.71 2.04
CA VAL A 220 -1.77 -38.28 1.69
C VAL A 220 -1.90 -39.69 1.13
N LEU A 221 -2.68 -40.56 1.79
CA LEU A 221 -2.86 -41.95 1.35
C LEU A 221 -3.53 -42.08 -0.03
N PHE A 222 -4.45 -41.18 -0.40
CA PHE A 222 -5.09 -41.19 -1.71
C PHE A 222 -4.14 -40.80 -2.85
N HIS A 223 -3.09 -40.04 -2.56
CA HIS A 223 -2.11 -39.59 -3.55
C HIS A 223 -0.76 -40.32 -3.44
N PHE A 224 -0.67 -41.33 -2.56
CA PHE A 224 0.55 -42.07 -2.26
C PHE A 224 1.20 -42.69 -3.52
N GLY A 225 2.51 -42.51 -3.65
CA GLY A 225 3.30 -42.87 -4.84
C GLY A 225 3.17 -41.90 -6.01
N GLY A 226 2.43 -40.80 -5.84
CA GLY A 226 2.25 -39.74 -6.83
C GLY A 226 3.19 -38.55 -6.62
N SER A 227 2.84 -37.42 -7.25
CA SER A 227 3.55 -36.15 -7.17
C SER A 227 2.58 -34.98 -6.96
N ASP A 228 1.48 -35.23 -6.25
CA ASP A 228 0.49 -34.20 -5.95
C ASP A 228 1.07 -33.21 -4.93
N ALA A 229 1.28 -31.96 -5.35
CA ALA A 229 1.97 -30.97 -4.53
C ALA A 229 1.20 -30.55 -3.27
N ALA A 230 -0.11 -30.82 -3.19
CA ALA A 230 -0.90 -30.57 -1.99
C ALA A 230 -0.73 -31.68 -0.95
N SER A 231 -0.42 -32.90 -1.38
CA SER A 231 -0.23 -34.09 -0.54
C SER A 231 1.23 -34.42 -0.27
N ASP A 232 2.16 -33.76 -0.98
CA ASP A 232 3.61 -33.74 -0.71
C ASP A 232 3.89 -32.77 0.45
N VAL A 233 3.88 -33.32 1.66
CA VAL A 233 3.91 -32.61 2.94
C VAL A 233 5.32 -32.10 3.26
N ASN A 234 6.35 -32.82 2.81
CA ASN A 234 7.75 -32.44 2.99
C ASN A 234 8.28 -31.57 1.83
N GLY A 235 7.60 -31.53 0.69
CA GLY A 235 7.96 -30.73 -0.48
C GLY A 235 9.11 -31.28 -1.33
N ASP A 236 9.36 -32.59 -1.32
CA ASP A 236 10.43 -33.26 -2.07
C ASP A 236 10.01 -33.73 -3.48
N ASN A 237 8.77 -33.45 -3.88
CA ASN A 237 8.10 -33.75 -5.14
C ASN A 237 7.61 -35.20 -5.29
N VAL A 238 7.62 -36.01 -4.23
CA VAL A 238 7.03 -37.35 -4.22
C VAL A 238 6.11 -37.45 -3.00
N VAL A 239 4.96 -38.10 -3.15
CA VAL A 239 4.09 -38.41 -2.02
C VAL A 239 4.43 -39.81 -1.53
N ASP A 240 5.12 -39.94 -0.40
CA ASP A 240 5.58 -41.23 0.12
C ASP A 240 5.42 -41.42 1.63
N ASP A 241 6.13 -42.40 2.21
CA ASP A 241 6.06 -42.71 3.62
C ASP A 241 6.64 -41.60 4.50
N ALA A 242 7.53 -40.74 3.98
CA ALA A 242 8.01 -39.58 4.72
C ALA A 242 6.89 -38.57 4.97
N ASP A 243 6.03 -38.29 3.98
CA ASP A 243 4.86 -37.42 4.14
C ASP A 243 3.86 -38.00 5.13
N LEU A 244 3.60 -39.30 4.98
CA LEU A 244 2.72 -40.05 5.87
C LEU A 244 3.20 -39.98 7.32
N LEU A 245 4.50 -40.16 7.56
CA LEU A 245 5.08 -40.09 8.89
C LEU A 245 5.02 -38.68 9.48
N ILE A 246 5.12 -37.62 8.67
CA ILE A 246 4.95 -36.24 9.16
C ILE A 246 3.53 -36.04 9.70
N VAL A 247 2.50 -36.47 8.98
CA VAL A 247 1.11 -36.39 9.46
C VAL A 247 0.93 -37.20 10.74
N LEU A 248 1.43 -38.44 10.77
CA LEU A 248 1.30 -39.32 11.93
C LEU A 248 2.05 -38.81 13.17
N PHE A 249 3.22 -38.19 13.01
CA PHE A 249 3.97 -37.62 14.14
C PHE A 249 3.30 -36.40 14.76
N ASN A 250 2.55 -35.65 13.95
CA ASN A 250 1.82 -34.46 14.41
C ASN A 250 0.33 -34.72 14.65
N PHE A 251 -0.15 -35.96 14.49
CA PHE A 251 -1.56 -36.33 14.57
C PHE A 251 -2.21 -35.88 15.89
N GLY A 252 -3.37 -35.25 15.78
CA GLY A 252 -4.11 -34.65 16.89
C GLY A 252 -3.62 -33.26 17.31
N SER A 253 -2.62 -32.68 16.63
CA SER A 253 -2.18 -31.31 16.88
C SER A 253 -3.19 -30.31 16.31
N VAL A 254 -3.29 -29.15 16.95
CA VAL A 254 -4.19 -28.06 16.56
C VAL A 254 -3.37 -26.77 16.54
N GLY A 255 -3.52 -25.97 15.48
CA GLY A 255 -2.85 -24.68 15.37
C GLY A 255 -3.51 -23.59 16.20
N ASP A 256 -2.82 -22.47 16.35
CA ASP A 256 -3.37 -21.32 17.09
C ASP A 256 -4.60 -20.73 16.37
N SER A 257 -5.48 -20.08 17.14
CA SER A 257 -6.65 -19.35 16.62
C SER A 257 -6.87 -18.01 17.34
N PHE A 258 -7.79 -17.20 16.81
CA PHE A 258 -8.24 -15.93 17.40
C PHE A 258 -9.58 -16.02 18.10
#